data_AF-A0AAJ2L954-F1
#
_entry.id   AF-A0AAJ2L954-F1
#
_cell.length_a   1.000
_cell.length_b   1.000
_cell.length_c   1.000
_cell.angle_alpha   90.00
_cell.angle_beta   90.00
_cell.angle_gamma   90.00
#
_symmetry.space_group_name_H-M   'P 1'
#
loop_
_entity.id
_entity.type
_entity.pdbx_description
1 polymer ?
#
loop_
_entity_poly.entity_id
_entity_poly.type
_entity_poly.pdbx_seq_one_letter_code
_entity_poly.pdbx_strand_id
1 'polypeptide(L)'
;MTVLLGACNSKKQDFQSSVELEKQCIAALRDVLAAQQEWVKVHAAEYLIWAGHPEGIREAYIEEERMWAAKPQYRIGIWRVLAQVATADVDKQIWTDKILGVFLDSTATDRIHAAETLAKLGISPLKKDWKLTENTLQSEIKPLALYTLWSTAFTSPDSRATVKARFLKAALNADTEAADKVIPAYALRQLKGISQEESTMLAVAALAEPADSPARIYLLSAAFTNNDHNLGQLEKLHAALVSYKSAISKGAILEMAAALAERGKAEDISILTPLLTGASQLENESDRADVAAAAAHAILQIGSRTE
;
A
#
# COMPACT_ATOMS: atom_id res chain seq x y z
N MET A 1 -17.09 -32.82 -42.40
CA MET A 1 -16.81 -33.18 -41.00
C MET A 1 -15.36 -32.78 -40.73
N THR A 2 -15.13 -31.53 -40.32
CA THR A 2 -13.77 -31.04 -40.09
C THR A 2 -13.78 -29.93 -39.03
N VAL A 3 -12.85 -30.08 -38.08
CA VAL A 3 -12.32 -29.12 -37.10
C VAL A 3 -13.19 -28.80 -35.86
N LEU A 4 -12.94 -29.56 -34.79
CA LEU A 4 -13.09 -29.15 -33.38
C LEU A 4 -11.86 -29.67 -32.61
N LEU A 5 -10.68 -29.06 -32.84
CA LEU A 5 -9.44 -29.41 -32.12
C LEU A 5 -8.64 -28.18 -31.62
N GLY A 6 -9.22 -26.97 -31.62
CA GLY A 6 -8.50 -25.74 -31.24
C GLY A 6 -8.58 -25.34 -29.76
N ALA A 7 -9.57 -25.83 -29.00
CA ALA A 7 -9.90 -25.26 -27.68
C ALA A 7 -9.05 -25.80 -26.51
N CYS A 8 -8.42 -26.97 -26.64
CA CYS A 8 -7.57 -27.52 -25.57
C CYS A 8 -6.13 -26.98 -25.59
N ASN A 9 -5.68 -26.44 -26.72
CA ASN A 9 -4.29 -25.98 -26.86
C ASN A 9 -4.09 -24.57 -26.31
N SER A 10 -5.10 -23.68 -26.43
CA SER A 10 -5.04 -22.32 -25.87
C SER A 10 -5.03 -22.32 -24.35
N LYS A 11 -5.91 -23.09 -23.70
CA LYS A 11 -5.97 -23.16 -22.23
C LYS A 11 -4.67 -23.65 -21.58
N LYS A 12 -3.99 -24.61 -22.21
CA LYS A 12 -2.71 -25.13 -21.71
C LYS A 12 -1.58 -24.11 -21.87
N GLN A 13 -1.61 -23.34 -22.95
CA GLN A 13 -0.65 -22.28 -23.23
C GLN A 13 -0.84 -21.06 -22.30
N ASP A 14 -2.09 -20.66 -22.05
CA ASP A 14 -2.44 -19.57 -21.13
C ASP A 14 -2.04 -19.92 -19.69
N PHE A 15 -2.32 -21.15 -19.24
CA PHE A 15 -1.92 -21.63 -17.91
C PHE A 15 -0.39 -21.66 -17.75
N GLN A 16 0.33 -22.19 -18.75
CA GLN A 16 1.80 -22.23 -18.71
C GLN A 16 2.42 -20.82 -18.71
N SER A 17 1.81 -19.87 -19.43
CA SER A 17 2.22 -18.47 -19.41
C SER A 17 1.97 -17.81 -18.06
N SER A 18 0.88 -18.14 -17.37
CA SER A 18 0.56 -17.62 -16.04
C SER A 18 1.58 -18.07 -14.99
N VAL A 19 1.88 -19.38 -14.95
CA VAL A 19 2.87 -19.95 -14.01
C VAL A 19 4.27 -19.37 -14.25
N GLU A 20 4.64 -19.12 -15.50
CA GLU A 20 5.94 -18.51 -15.81
C GLU A 20 6.00 -17.04 -15.38
N LEU A 21 4.93 -16.29 -15.57
CA LEU A 21 4.84 -14.90 -15.12
C LEU A 21 4.87 -14.79 -13.59
N GLU A 22 4.19 -15.70 -12.89
CA GLU A 22 4.23 -15.77 -11.42
C GLU A 22 5.67 -15.95 -10.93
N LYS A 23 6.39 -16.95 -11.48
CA LYS A 23 7.81 -17.18 -11.15
C LYS A 23 8.68 -15.96 -11.42
N GLN A 24 8.46 -15.27 -12.53
CA GLN A 24 9.18 -14.03 -12.86
C GLN A 24 8.92 -12.93 -11.84
N CYS A 25 7.68 -12.76 -11.40
CA CYS A 25 7.32 -11.76 -10.38
C CYS A 25 7.96 -12.09 -9.03
N ILE A 26 7.92 -13.35 -8.60
CA ILE A 26 8.58 -13.80 -7.37
C ILE A 26 10.10 -13.57 -7.47
N ALA A 27 10.73 -13.95 -8.58
CA ALA A 27 12.16 -13.74 -8.80
C ALA A 27 12.51 -12.25 -8.74
N ALA A 28 11.76 -11.38 -9.41
CA ALA A 28 11.97 -9.93 -9.37
C ALA A 28 11.90 -9.38 -7.93
N LEU A 29 10.93 -9.80 -7.14
CA LEU A 29 10.83 -9.40 -5.73
C LEU A 29 12.03 -9.88 -4.90
N ARG A 30 12.51 -11.10 -5.15
CA ARG A 30 13.68 -11.67 -4.46
C ARG A 30 14.97 -10.95 -4.84
N ASP A 31 15.12 -10.58 -6.10
CA ASP A 31 16.27 -9.81 -6.59
C ASP A 31 16.29 -8.41 -5.96
N VAL A 32 15.14 -7.73 -5.89
CA VAL A 32 15.03 -6.43 -5.21
C VAL A 32 15.36 -6.57 -3.72
N LEU A 33 14.82 -7.59 -3.04
CA LEU A 33 15.13 -7.87 -1.63
C LEU A 33 16.65 -8.08 -1.40
N ALA A 34 17.33 -8.73 -2.33
CA ALA A 34 18.76 -9.02 -2.22
C ALA A 34 19.66 -7.80 -2.53
N ALA A 35 19.30 -7.02 -3.56
CA ALA A 35 20.16 -5.98 -4.11
C ALA A 35 19.91 -4.57 -3.54
N GLN A 36 18.67 -4.26 -3.14
CA GLN A 36 18.30 -2.93 -2.69
C GLN A 36 18.51 -2.74 -1.17
N GLN A 37 18.38 -1.50 -0.73
CA GLN A 37 18.53 -1.10 0.67
C GLN A 37 17.31 -0.30 1.14
N GLU A 38 17.21 -0.11 2.45
CA GLU A 38 16.21 0.77 3.08
C GLU A 38 14.77 0.48 2.62
N TRP A 39 14.02 1.53 2.25
CA TRP A 39 12.60 1.45 1.93
C TRP A 39 12.28 0.53 0.76
N VAL A 40 13.14 0.49 -0.26
CA VAL A 40 12.91 -0.40 -1.42
C VAL A 40 13.02 -1.87 -1.00
N LYS A 41 13.98 -2.18 -0.12
CA LYS A 41 14.09 -3.52 0.49
C LYS A 41 12.88 -3.84 1.37
N VAL A 42 12.37 -2.85 2.13
CA VAL A 42 11.15 -2.97 2.96
C VAL A 42 9.96 -3.33 2.10
N HIS A 43 9.72 -2.58 1.02
CA HIS A 43 8.59 -2.85 0.13
C HIS A 43 8.68 -4.24 -0.50
N ALA A 44 9.85 -4.65 -1.01
CA ALA A 44 10.02 -5.99 -1.57
C ALA A 44 9.71 -7.11 -0.55
N ALA A 45 10.17 -6.94 0.70
CA ALA A 45 9.87 -7.89 1.77
C ALA A 45 8.36 -7.93 2.10
N GLU A 46 7.73 -6.78 2.23
CA GLU A 46 6.29 -6.68 2.49
C GLU A 46 5.47 -7.32 1.37
N TYR A 47 5.82 -7.05 0.11
CA TYR A 47 5.17 -7.63 -1.06
C TYR A 47 5.32 -9.15 -1.11
N LEU A 48 6.48 -9.71 -0.77
CA LEU A 48 6.67 -11.16 -0.67
C LEU A 48 5.81 -11.77 0.45
N ILE A 49 5.72 -11.11 1.61
CA ILE A 49 4.84 -11.57 2.71
C ILE A 49 3.39 -11.55 2.25
N TRP A 50 2.92 -10.46 1.65
CA TRP A 50 1.52 -10.30 1.23
C TRP A 50 1.13 -11.22 0.07
N ALA A 51 2.10 -11.60 -0.78
CA ALA A 51 1.91 -12.57 -1.85
C ALA A 51 2.01 -14.03 -1.37
N GLY A 52 2.32 -14.30 -0.10
CA GLY A 52 2.40 -15.66 0.44
C GLY A 52 3.74 -16.35 0.21
N HIS A 53 4.81 -15.60 -0.03
CA HIS A 53 6.19 -16.11 -0.23
C HIS A 53 7.17 -15.57 0.83
N PRO A 54 6.96 -15.84 2.14
CA PRO A 54 7.72 -15.21 3.22
C PRO A 54 9.12 -15.81 3.46
N GLU A 55 9.53 -16.85 2.70
CA GLU A 55 10.70 -17.66 3.02
C GLU A 55 11.97 -16.80 3.12
N GLY A 56 12.82 -16.98 4.13
CA GLY A 56 14.08 -16.25 4.25
C GLY A 56 13.98 -14.76 4.63
N ILE A 57 12.77 -14.18 4.70
CA ILE A 57 12.60 -12.76 5.03
C ILE A 57 12.95 -12.49 6.49
N ARG A 58 12.56 -13.39 7.39
CA ARG A 58 12.85 -13.25 8.83
C ARG A 58 14.36 -13.19 9.05
N GLU A 59 15.11 -14.12 8.46
CA GLU A 59 16.55 -14.22 8.59
C GLU A 59 17.24 -12.97 8.03
N ALA A 60 16.81 -12.51 6.84
CA ALA A 60 17.34 -11.28 6.24
C ALA A 60 17.09 -10.05 7.14
N TYR A 61 15.91 -9.93 7.74
CA TYR A 61 15.55 -8.75 8.53
C TYR A 61 16.07 -8.77 9.97
N ILE A 62 16.37 -9.94 10.53
CA ILE A 62 17.13 -10.01 11.79
C ILE A 62 18.54 -9.46 11.56
N GLU A 63 19.14 -9.74 10.40
CA GLU A 63 20.45 -9.17 10.04
C GLU A 63 20.37 -7.67 9.77
N GLU A 64 19.33 -7.19 9.08
CA GLU A 64 19.08 -5.74 8.95
C GLU A 64 18.92 -5.06 10.32
N GLU A 65 18.21 -5.68 11.26
CA GLU A 65 18.04 -5.15 12.62
C GLU A 65 19.38 -5.04 13.35
N ARG A 66 20.21 -6.08 13.26
CA ARG A 66 21.55 -6.11 13.85
C ARG A 66 22.43 -4.97 13.33
N MET A 67 22.34 -4.64 12.05
CA MET A 67 23.15 -3.61 11.40
C MET A 67 22.59 -2.20 11.60
N TRP A 68 21.26 -2.04 11.59
CA TRP A 68 20.62 -0.75 11.39
C TRP A 68 19.56 -0.36 12.43
N ALA A 69 19.43 -1.08 13.56
CA ALA A 69 18.49 -0.74 14.62
C ALA A 69 18.65 0.70 15.18
N ALA A 70 19.83 1.30 15.04
CA ALA A 70 20.11 2.67 15.46
C ALA A 70 19.75 3.74 14.42
N LYS A 71 19.46 3.36 13.17
CA LYS A 71 19.15 4.30 12.08
C LYS A 71 17.69 4.74 12.18
N PRO A 72 17.39 6.02 12.49
CA PRO A 72 16.01 6.49 12.59
C PRO A 72 15.27 6.26 11.28
N GLN A 73 13.95 6.11 11.37
CA GLN A 73 13.03 5.82 10.25
C GLN A 73 13.20 4.41 9.69
N TYR A 74 14.41 4.02 9.28
CA TYR A 74 14.64 2.69 8.70
C TYR A 74 14.41 1.57 9.72
N ARG A 75 14.83 1.74 10.97
CA ARG A 75 14.55 0.78 12.06
C ARG A 75 13.05 0.46 12.20
N ILE A 76 12.17 1.42 11.92
CA ILE A 76 10.72 1.22 11.97
C ILE A 76 10.26 0.30 10.84
N GLY A 77 10.78 0.48 9.63
CA GLY A 77 10.52 -0.42 8.51
C GLY A 77 11.01 -1.85 8.78
N ILE A 78 12.20 -1.99 9.38
CA ILE A 78 12.75 -3.28 9.78
C ILE A 78 11.82 -3.99 10.78
N TRP A 79 11.44 -3.30 11.86
CA TRP A 79 10.54 -3.88 12.86
C TRP A 79 9.15 -4.15 12.30
N ARG A 80 8.66 -3.37 11.33
CA ARG A 80 7.38 -3.62 10.65
C ARG A 80 7.41 -4.92 9.85
N VAL A 81 8.49 -5.19 9.12
CA VAL A 81 8.65 -6.46 8.39
C VAL A 81 8.76 -7.64 9.36
N LEU A 82 9.56 -7.50 10.42
CA LEU A 82 9.70 -8.54 11.45
C LEU A 82 8.38 -8.83 12.18
N ALA A 83 7.56 -7.82 12.44
CA ALA A 83 6.23 -7.98 13.02
C ALA A 83 5.26 -8.73 12.08
N GLN A 84 5.38 -8.55 10.77
CA GLN A 84 4.50 -9.18 9.78
C GLN A 84 4.88 -10.64 9.49
N VAL A 85 6.18 -10.96 9.50
CA VAL A 85 6.68 -12.31 9.24
C VAL A 85 6.72 -13.20 10.50
N ALA A 86 6.48 -12.63 11.68
CA ALA A 86 6.40 -13.38 12.93
C ALA A 86 5.21 -14.36 12.94
N THR A 87 5.47 -15.62 13.26
CA THR A 87 4.45 -16.69 13.32
C THR A 87 3.83 -16.89 14.70
N ALA A 88 4.49 -16.39 15.75
CA ALA A 88 4.02 -16.44 17.13
C ALA A 88 3.68 -15.04 17.64
N ASP A 89 2.59 -14.91 18.41
CA ASP A 89 2.15 -13.63 18.97
C ASP A 89 3.22 -12.96 19.84
N VAL A 90 3.98 -13.76 20.60
CA VAL A 90 5.08 -13.25 21.44
C VAL A 90 6.19 -12.65 20.58
N ASP A 91 6.56 -13.30 19.48
CA ASP A 91 7.59 -12.79 18.56
C ASP A 91 7.10 -11.49 17.89
N LYS A 92 5.84 -11.45 17.47
CA LYS A 92 5.23 -10.24 16.89
C LYS A 92 5.23 -9.10 17.90
N GLN A 93 4.90 -9.39 19.15
CA GLN A 93 4.81 -8.41 20.22
C GLN A 93 6.14 -7.67 20.46
N ILE A 94 7.28 -8.38 20.39
CA ILE A 94 8.62 -7.77 20.54
C ILE A 94 8.80 -6.60 19.57
N TRP A 95 8.45 -6.81 18.30
CA TRP A 95 8.66 -5.80 17.26
C TRP A 95 7.63 -4.68 17.34
N THR A 96 6.37 -5.00 17.62
CA THR A 96 5.32 -3.99 17.78
C THR A 96 5.55 -3.12 19.01
N ASP A 97 6.10 -3.67 20.09
CA ASP A 97 6.44 -2.91 21.31
C ASP A 97 7.61 -1.95 21.06
N LYS A 98 8.60 -2.32 20.23
CA LYS A 98 9.67 -1.39 19.81
C LYS A 98 9.11 -0.21 19.01
N ILE A 99 8.22 -0.47 18.06
CA ILE A 99 7.55 0.58 17.26
C ILE A 99 6.72 1.49 18.18
N LEU A 100 5.93 0.89 19.07
CA LEU A 100 5.11 1.62 20.03
C LEU A 100 5.98 2.47 20.97
N GLY A 101 7.12 1.95 21.42
CA GLY A 101 8.09 2.70 22.22
C GLY A 101 8.55 3.99 21.53
N VAL A 102 8.84 3.94 20.22
CA VAL A 102 9.20 5.14 19.45
C VAL A 102 8.03 6.10 19.32
N PHE A 103 6.80 5.61 19.17
CA PHE A 103 5.62 6.49 19.16
C PHE A 103 5.42 7.21 20.51
N LEU A 104 5.70 6.52 21.62
CA LEU A 104 5.55 7.06 22.97
C LEU A 104 6.67 8.02 23.38
N ASP A 105 7.82 7.96 22.73
CA ASP A 105 8.89 8.94 22.91
C ASP A 105 8.58 10.21 22.11
N SER A 106 8.12 11.26 22.80
CA SER A 106 7.77 12.54 22.18
C SER A 106 8.97 13.27 21.56
N THR A 107 10.20 12.85 21.85
CA THR A 107 11.45 13.43 21.31
C THR A 107 12.01 12.64 20.12
N ALA A 108 11.46 11.46 19.81
CA ALA A 108 11.95 10.63 18.74
C ALA A 108 11.77 11.28 17.36
N THR A 109 12.85 11.36 16.58
CA THR A 109 12.86 11.99 15.25
C THR A 109 12.07 11.20 14.20
N ASP A 110 11.81 9.92 14.45
CA ASP A 110 11.09 9.01 13.56
C ASP A 110 9.69 8.63 14.08
N ARG A 111 9.15 9.43 15.01
CA ARG A 111 7.81 9.26 15.59
C ARG A 111 6.68 9.24 14.55
N ILE A 112 6.81 9.99 13.45
CA ILE A 112 5.85 9.96 12.32
C ILE A 112 5.81 8.56 11.67
N HIS A 113 6.98 7.95 11.45
CA HIS A 113 7.07 6.62 10.85
C HIS A 113 6.51 5.54 11.78
N ALA A 114 6.70 5.70 13.09
CA ALA A 114 6.09 4.84 14.09
C ALA A 114 4.55 4.98 14.05
N ALA A 115 4.01 6.19 14.00
CA ALA A 115 2.56 6.42 13.89
C ALA A 115 1.97 5.79 12.61
N GLU A 116 2.62 5.99 11.46
CA GLU A 116 2.21 5.36 10.19
C GLU A 116 2.23 3.84 10.29
N THR A 117 3.30 3.28 10.87
CA THR A 117 3.47 1.84 10.99
C THR A 117 2.45 1.22 11.95
N LEU A 118 2.15 1.87 13.07
CA LEU A 118 1.06 1.44 13.97
C LEU A 118 -0.28 1.41 13.23
N ALA A 119 -0.57 2.44 12.42
CA ALA A 119 -1.76 2.48 11.60
C ALA A 119 -1.82 1.34 10.57
N LYS A 120 -0.73 1.06 9.86
CA LYS A 120 -0.62 -0.04 8.89
C LYS A 120 -0.75 -1.42 9.53
N LEU A 121 -0.20 -1.60 10.75
CA LEU A 121 -0.28 -2.86 11.50
C LEU A 121 -1.63 -3.05 12.24
N GLY A 122 -2.51 -2.05 12.22
CA GLY A 122 -3.80 -2.13 12.90
C GLY A 122 -3.70 -1.99 14.41
N ILE A 123 -2.71 -1.25 14.92
CA ILE A 123 -2.41 -1.14 16.35
C ILE A 123 -2.73 0.27 16.84
N SER A 124 -3.66 0.37 17.80
CA SER A 124 -4.00 1.65 18.43
C SER A 124 -3.11 1.93 19.65
N PRO A 125 -2.43 3.10 19.73
CA PRO A 125 -1.63 3.47 20.90
C PRO A 125 -2.49 3.93 22.09
N LEU A 126 -3.80 4.16 21.92
CA LEU A 126 -4.70 4.70 22.94
C LEU A 126 -4.68 3.90 24.26
N LYS A 127 -4.63 2.56 24.18
CA LYS A 127 -4.62 1.71 25.37
C LYS A 127 -3.31 1.81 26.15
N LYS A 128 -2.21 2.18 25.49
CA LYS A 128 -0.89 2.26 26.10
C LYS A 128 -0.67 3.60 26.78
N ASP A 129 -1.01 4.70 26.10
CA ASP A 129 -0.99 6.04 26.68
C ASP A 129 -2.05 6.92 26.01
N TRP A 130 -3.23 6.98 26.63
CA TRP A 130 -4.35 7.75 26.10
C TRP A 130 -4.04 9.25 26.04
N LYS A 131 -3.35 9.80 27.05
CA LYS A 131 -3.11 11.24 27.16
C LYS A 131 -2.12 11.71 26.11
N LEU A 132 -1.02 10.97 25.94
CA LEU A 132 -0.05 11.26 24.88
C LEU A 132 -0.68 11.09 23.50
N THR A 133 -1.50 10.06 23.30
CA THR A 133 -2.19 9.85 22.02
C THR A 133 -3.14 11.00 21.69
N GLU A 134 -3.98 11.42 22.63
CA GLU A 134 -4.88 12.57 22.45
C GLU A 134 -4.13 13.88 22.16
N ASN A 135 -3.03 14.14 22.88
CA ASN A 135 -2.18 15.29 22.58
C ASN A 135 -1.58 15.22 21.17
N THR A 136 -1.23 14.02 20.70
CA THR A 136 -0.64 13.80 19.37
C THR A 136 -1.65 14.00 18.25
N LEU A 137 -2.93 13.69 18.48
CA LEU A 137 -4.03 13.99 17.56
C LEU A 137 -4.22 15.50 17.31
N GLN A 138 -3.72 16.35 18.21
CA GLN A 138 -3.74 17.82 18.11
C GLN A 138 -2.40 18.40 17.63
N SER A 139 -1.45 17.56 17.20
CA SER A 139 -0.14 18.02 16.74
C SER A 139 -0.24 18.92 15.51
N GLU A 140 0.54 20.00 15.48
CA GLU A 140 0.72 20.84 14.29
C GLU A 140 1.45 20.10 13.15
N ILE A 141 2.15 19.00 13.46
CA ILE A 141 2.74 18.10 12.48
C ILE A 141 1.62 17.23 11.89
N LYS A 142 0.97 17.73 10.83
CA LYS A 142 -0.22 17.09 10.24
C LYS A 142 -0.04 15.60 9.92
N PRO A 143 1.07 15.11 9.33
CA PRO A 143 1.26 13.68 9.11
C PRO A 143 1.23 12.86 10.41
N LEU A 144 1.87 13.35 11.47
CA LEU A 144 1.86 12.68 12.78
C LEU A 144 0.42 12.56 13.31
N ALA A 145 -0.34 13.65 13.27
CA ALA A 145 -1.72 13.68 13.74
C ALA A 145 -2.63 12.76 12.91
N LEU A 146 -2.50 12.76 11.58
CA LEU A 146 -3.33 11.96 10.67
C LEU A 146 -3.03 10.46 10.75
N TYR A 147 -1.76 10.05 10.83
CA TYR A 147 -1.43 8.64 11.05
C TYR A 147 -1.84 8.17 12.45
N THR A 148 -1.71 9.03 13.47
CA THR A 148 -2.24 8.74 14.81
C THR A 148 -3.76 8.55 14.75
N LEU A 149 -4.48 9.43 14.05
CA LEU A 149 -5.93 9.31 13.86
C LEU A 149 -6.30 8.00 13.14
N TRP A 150 -5.54 7.58 12.13
CA TRP A 150 -5.78 6.29 11.48
C TRP A 150 -5.56 5.13 12.47
N SER A 151 -4.49 5.15 13.26
CA SER A 151 -4.23 4.09 14.25
C SER A 151 -5.36 3.94 15.29
N THR A 152 -6.07 5.02 15.64
CA THR A 152 -7.19 4.93 16.59
C THR A 152 -8.42 4.23 16.02
N ALA A 153 -8.53 4.07 14.69
CA ALA A 153 -9.60 3.32 14.03
C ALA A 153 -9.67 1.85 14.48
N PHE A 154 -8.58 1.31 15.02
CA PHE A 154 -8.48 -0.08 15.46
C PHE A 154 -8.84 -0.28 16.95
N THR A 155 -9.36 0.75 17.61
CA THR A 155 -9.75 0.68 19.03
C THR A 155 -11.09 -0.03 19.22
N SER A 156 -12.06 0.26 18.36
CA SER A 156 -13.41 -0.32 18.36
C SER A 156 -14.09 -0.11 17.00
N PRO A 157 -15.19 -0.83 16.69
CA PRO A 157 -15.98 -0.58 15.49
C PRO A 157 -16.48 0.88 15.38
N ASP A 158 -16.89 1.49 16.49
CA ASP A 158 -17.35 2.88 16.52
C ASP A 158 -16.20 3.84 16.19
N SER A 159 -15.02 3.65 16.78
CA SER A 159 -13.84 4.44 16.44
C SER A 159 -13.48 4.30 14.95
N ARG A 160 -13.60 3.10 14.39
CA ARG A 160 -13.38 2.87 12.95
C ARG A 160 -14.36 3.69 12.10
N ALA A 161 -15.65 3.69 12.45
CA ALA A 161 -16.66 4.47 11.74
C ALA A 161 -16.39 5.98 11.85
N THR A 162 -16.09 6.48 13.04
CA THR A 162 -15.76 7.90 13.27
C THR A 162 -14.53 8.34 12.49
N VAL A 163 -13.46 7.55 12.50
CA VAL A 163 -12.22 7.87 11.77
C VAL A 163 -12.47 7.89 10.27
N LYS A 164 -13.18 6.90 9.72
CA LYS A 164 -13.56 6.89 8.28
C LYS A 164 -14.34 8.13 7.90
N ALA A 165 -15.36 8.51 8.67
CA ALA A 165 -16.16 9.71 8.41
C ALA A 165 -15.29 10.97 8.42
N ARG A 166 -14.32 11.07 9.35
CA ARG A 166 -13.38 12.21 9.41
C ARG A 166 -12.45 12.25 8.20
N PHE A 167 -11.91 11.12 7.76
CA PHE A 167 -11.07 11.07 6.56
C PHE A 167 -11.85 11.35 5.28
N LEU A 168 -13.07 10.82 5.17
CA LEU A 168 -13.95 11.12 4.05
C LEU A 168 -14.25 12.62 3.97
N LYS A 169 -14.62 13.24 5.10
CA LYS A 169 -14.82 14.69 5.16
C LYS A 169 -13.58 15.46 4.70
N ALA A 170 -12.39 15.07 5.17
CA ALA A 170 -11.14 15.73 4.77
C ALA A 170 -10.85 15.58 3.27
N ALA A 171 -11.07 14.38 2.71
CA ALA A 171 -10.86 14.08 1.30
C ALA A 171 -11.86 14.80 0.36
N LEU A 172 -13.10 14.98 0.80
CA LEU A 172 -14.17 15.62 0.00
C LEU A 172 -14.20 17.15 0.13
N ASN A 173 -13.59 17.72 1.15
CA ASN A 173 -13.64 19.16 1.38
C ASN A 173 -12.77 19.91 0.35
N ALA A 174 -13.41 20.76 -0.45
CA ALA A 174 -12.76 21.58 -1.47
C ALA A 174 -11.75 22.57 -0.89
N ASP A 175 -11.97 23.02 0.34
CA ASP A 175 -11.09 23.99 1.02
C ASP A 175 -9.88 23.31 1.70
N THR A 176 -9.81 21.98 1.71
CA THR A 176 -8.62 21.27 2.22
C THR A 176 -7.49 21.38 1.20
N GLU A 177 -6.32 21.83 1.63
CA GLU A 177 -5.09 21.83 0.82
C GLU A 177 -4.83 20.45 0.22
N ALA A 178 -4.42 20.39 -1.05
CA ALA A 178 -4.23 19.11 -1.75
C ALA A 178 -3.28 18.15 -1.00
N ALA A 179 -2.18 18.66 -0.45
CA ALA A 179 -1.24 17.86 0.33
C ALA A 179 -1.89 17.21 1.57
N ASP A 180 -2.85 17.89 2.19
CA ASP A 180 -3.53 17.39 3.39
C ASP A 180 -4.58 16.32 3.08
N LYS A 181 -5.01 16.18 1.80
CA LYS A 181 -5.92 15.12 1.36
C LYS A 181 -5.22 13.77 1.16
N VAL A 182 -3.89 13.75 1.02
CA VAL A 182 -3.11 12.54 0.69
C VAL A 182 -3.28 11.44 1.74
N ILE A 183 -3.01 11.71 3.01
CA ILE A 183 -3.11 10.70 4.07
C ILE A 183 -4.57 10.25 4.30
N PRO A 184 -5.57 11.15 4.36
CA PRO A 184 -6.98 10.73 4.41
C PRO A 184 -7.38 9.80 3.26
N ALA A 185 -7.02 10.12 2.02
CA ALA A 185 -7.34 9.29 0.87
C ALA A 185 -6.61 7.93 0.94
N TYR A 186 -5.32 7.94 1.26
CA TYR A 186 -4.54 6.71 1.47
C TYR A 186 -5.16 5.83 2.58
N ALA A 187 -5.52 6.40 3.72
CA ALA A 187 -6.14 5.69 4.83
C ALA A 187 -7.52 5.13 4.46
N LEU A 188 -8.32 5.86 3.65
CA LEU A 188 -9.63 5.37 3.18
C LEU A 188 -9.51 4.12 2.29
N ARG A 189 -8.49 4.06 1.43
CA ARG A 189 -8.20 2.84 0.65
C ARG A 189 -7.97 1.64 1.57
N GLN A 190 -7.20 1.83 2.63
CA GLN A 190 -6.82 0.76 3.55
C GLN A 190 -7.98 0.37 4.49
N LEU A 191 -8.72 1.34 5.00
CA LEU A 191 -9.82 1.11 5.95
C LEU A 191 -11.05 0.48 5.29
N LYS A 192 -11.32 0.81 4.02
CA LYS A 192 -12.45 0.31 3.22
C LYS A 192 -13.84 0.49 3.86
N GLY A 193 -14.86 0.02 3.16
CA GLY A 193 -16.22 -0.14 3.69
C GLY A 193 -16.90 1.20 3.99
N ILE A 194 -16.71 2.19 3.13
CA ILE A 194 -17.59 3.35 3.04
C ILE A 194 -18.90 2.95 2.35
N SER A 195 -19.98 3.70 2.55
CA SER A 195 -21.27 3.42 1.94
C SER A 195 -21.24 3.65 0.42
N GLN A 196 -22.26 3.14 -0.29
CA GLN A 196 -22.45 3.40 -1.73
C GLN A 196 -22.54 4.90 -2.05
N GLU A 197 -23.25 5.67 -1.22
CA GLU A 197 -23.36 7.13 -1.37
C GLU A 197 -22.00 7.80 -1.17
N GLU A 198 -21.29 7.44 -0.09
CA GLU A 198 -19.95 7.97 0.22
C GLU A 198 -18.93 7.66 -0.88
N SER A 199 -18.96 6.43 -1.42
CA SER A 199 -18.13 6.03 -2.55
C SER A 199 -18.47 6.79 -3.82
N THR A 200 -19.74 7.08 -4.08
CA THR A 200 -20.16 7.92 -5.22
C THR A 200 -19.60 9.33 -5.07
N MET A 201 -19.70 9.92 -3.87
CA MET A 201 -19.12 11.25 -3.59
C MET A 201 -17.60 11.26 -3.78
N LEU A 202 -16.91 10.24 -3.26
CA LEU A 202 -15.46 10.10 -3.39
C LEU A 202 -15.03 9.94 -4.85
N ALA A 203 -15.77 9.18 -5.65
CA ALA A 203 -15.50 9.02 -7.08
C ALA A 203 -15.64 10.35 -7.84
N VAL A 204 -16.68 11.13 -7.55
CA VAL A 204 -16.87 12.47 -8.15
C VAL A 204 -15.72 13.40 -7.77
N ALA A 205 -15.35 13.45 -6.49
CA ALA A 205 -14.25 14.28 -6.02
C ALA A 205 -12.91 13.87 -6.65
N ALA A 206 -12.62 12.56 -6.72
CA ALA A 206 -11.39 12.04 -7.30
C ALA A 206 -11.22 12.37 -8.79
N LEU A 207 -12.32 12.32 -9.55
CA LEU A 207 -12.32 12.66 -10.99
C LEU A 207 -12.26 14.17 -11.24
N ALA A 208 -12.73 14.98 -10.29
CA ALA A 208 -12.68 16.44 -10.36
C ALA A 208 -11.35 17.04 -9.88
N GLU A 209 -10.57 16.31 -9.08
CA GLU A 209 -9.29 16.79 -8.56
C GLU A 209 -8.30 17.13 -9.71
N PRO A 210 -7.61 18.28 -9.67
CA PRO A 210 -6.67 18.69 -10.71
C PRO A 210 -5.58 17.67 -11.03
N ALA A 211 -5.16 17.57 -12.29
CA ALA A 211 -4.23 16.53 -12.76
C ALA A 211 -2.84 16.62 -12.13
N ASP A 212 -2.42 17.83 -11.77
CA ASP A 212 -1.17 18.18 -11.11
C ASP A 212 -1.26 18.15 -9.58
N SER A 213 -2.44 17.88 -9.02
CA SER A 213 -2.63 17.78 -7.57
C SER A 213 -1.94 16.53 -7.00
N PRO A 214 -1.14 16.66 -5.92
CA PRO A 214 -0.55 15.51 -5.25
C PRO A 214 -1.62 14.58 -4.63
N ALA A 215 -2.84 15.05 -4.40
CA ALA A 215 -3.93 14.26 -3.85
C ALA A 215 -4.54 13.30 -4.87
N ARG A 216 -4.46 13.63 -6.17
CA ARG A 216 -5.32 13.03 -7.19
C ARG A 216 -5.14 11.52 -7.27
N ILE A 217 -3.90 11.02 -7.33
CA ILE A 217 -3.66 9.57 -7.40
C ILE A 217 -4.20 8.82 -6.19
N TYR A 218 -4.08 9.39 -4.98
CA TYR A 218 -4.58 8.77 -3.75
C TYR A 218 -6.12 8.80 -3.70
N LEU A 219 -6.75 9.88 -4.14
CA LEU A 219 -8.21 9.96 -4.27
C LEU A 219 -8.74 8.96 -5.30
N LEU A 220 -8.11 8.86 -6.47
CA LEU A 220 -8.45 7.89 -7.50
C LEU A 220 -8.30 6.46 -6.99
N SER A 221 -7.20 6.16 -6.32
CA SER A 221 -6.90 4.87 -5.71
C SER A 221 -7.96 4.48 -4.69
N ALA A 222 -8.29 5.37 -3.75
CA ALA A 222 -9.32 5.14 -2.73
C ALA A 222 -10.73 4.99 -3.34
N ALA A 223 -11.09 5.82 -4.31
CA ALA A 223 -12.36 5.73 -5.01
C ALA A 223 -12.48 4.42 -5.81
N PHE A 224 -11.43 4.04 -6.53
CA PHE A 224 -11.40 2.83 -7.34
C PHE A 224 -11.59 1.57 -6.48
N THR A 225 -10.88 1.46 -5.36
CA THR A 225 -10.97 0.27 -4.49
C THR A 225 -12.28 0.17 -3.72
N ASN A 226 -12.93 1.30 -3.42
CA ASN A 226 -14.21 1.33 -2.68
C ASN A 226 -15.46 1.32 -3.57
N ASN A 227 -15.37 1.51 -4.90
CA ASN A 227 -16.54 1.56 -5.78
C ASN A 227 -16.92 0.17 -6.32
N ASP A 228 -17.92 -0.46 -5.71
CA ASP A 228 -18.42 -1.79 -6.06
C ASP A 228 -19.74 -1.84 -6.84
N HIS A 229 -20.41 -0.71 -7.01
CA HIS A 229 -21.81 -0.64 -7.44
C HIS A 229 -22.02 0.16 -8.73
N ASN A 230 -21.08 1.01 -9.15
CA ASN A 230 -21.25 1.86 -10.33
C ASN A 230 -20.19 1.57 -11.39
N LEU A 231 -20.52 0.66 -12.32
CA LEU A 231 -19.61 0.24 -13.40
C LEU A 231 -19.11 1.40 -14.27
N GLY A 232 -20.00 2.35 -14.62
CA GLY A 232 -19.62 3.49 -15.46
C GLY A 232 -18.67 4.48 -14.77
N GLN A 233 -18.79 4.64 -13.44
CA GLN A 233 -17.80 5.40 -12.67
C GLN A 233 -16.50 4.61 -12.51
N LEU A 234 -16.59 3.30 -12.27
CA LEU A 234 -15.43 2.43 -12.11
C LEU A 234 -14.52 2.44 -13.35
N GLU A 235 -15.10 2.40 -14.56
CA GLU A 235 -14.34 2.52 -15.81
C GLU A 235 -13.60 3.86 -15.94
N LYS A 236 -14.25 4.97 -15.56
CA LYS A 236 -13.61 6.30 -15.56
C LYS A 236 -12.49 6.41 -14.54
N LEU A 237 -12.71 5.89 -13.34
CA LEU A 237 -11.71 5.85 -12.27
C LEU A 237 -10.51 5.01 -12.70
N HIS A 238 -10.77 3.82 -13.26
CA HIS A 238 -9.73 2.94 -13.79
C HIS A 238 -8.91 3.62 -14.89
N ALA A 239 -9.56 4.20 -15.91
CA ALA A 239 -8.87 4.91 -16.98
C ALA A 239 -7.99 6.06 -16.46
N ALA A 240 -8.48 6.83 -15.49
CA ALA A 240 -7.72 7.89 -14.85
C ALA A 240 -6.54 7.34 -14.03
N LEU A 241 -6.75 6.25 -13.30
CA LEU A 241 -5.74 5.59 -12.47
C LEU A 241 -4.60 5.04 -13.33
N VAL A 242 -4.89 4.26 -14.39
CA VAL A 242 -3.86 3.62 -15.23
C VAL A 242 -3.07 4.60 -16.09
N SER A 243 -3.54 5.85 -16.22
CA SER A 243 -2.76 6.92 -16.87
C SER A 243 -1.45 7.22 -16.13
N TYR A 244 -1.36 6.89 -14.84
CA TYR A 244 -0.16 7.11 -14.04
C TYR A 244 0.98 6.12 -14.32
N LYS A 245 0.79 5.11 -15.18
CA LYS A 245 1.86 4.19 -15.58
C LYS A 245 3.07 4.89 -16.21
N SER A 246 2.85 6.06 -16.81
CA SER A 246 3.86 6.93 -17.42
C SER A 246 4.20 8.16 -16.58
N ALA A 247 3.79 8.21 -15.31
CA ALA A 247 4.15 9.31 -14.43
C ALA A 247 5.67 9.36 -14.20
N ILE A 248 6.20 10.57 -14.00
CA ILE A 248 7.61 10.77 -13.61
C ILE A 248 7.83 10.59 -12.10
N SER A 249 6.75 10.50 -11.32
CA SER A 249 6.81 10.27 -9.88
C SER A 249 6.69 8.78 -9.59
N LYS A 250 7.72 8.20 -8.97
CA LYS A 250 7.68 6.85 -8.40
C LYS A 250 6.41 6.64 -7.57
N GLY A 251 6.14 7.52 -6.62
CA GLY A 251 5.05 7.35 -5.65
C GLY A 251 3.68 7.23 -6.34
N ALA A 252 3.50 7.94 -7.46
CA ALA A 252 2.25 7.85 -8.22
C ALA A 252 2.11 6.50 -8.96
N ILE A 253 3.21 5.95 -9.50
CA ILE A 253 3.22 4.62 -10.10
C ILE A 253 2.98 3.54 -9.04
N LEU A 254 3.63 3.65 -7.87
CA LEU A 254 3.43 2.71 -6.76
C LEU A 254 1.97 2.70 -6.28
N GLU A 255 1.35 3.87 -6.13
CA GLU A 255 -0.05 3.95 -5.69
C GLU A 255 -1.02 3.40 -6.74
N MET A 256 -0.76 3.65 -8.03
CA MET A 256 -1.50 2.99 -9.12
C MET A 256 -1.37 1.47 -9.04
N ALA A 257 -0.15 0.95 -8.92
CA ALA A 257 0.09 -0.49 -8.82
C ALA A 257 -0.60 -1.08 -7.58
N ALA A 258 -0.59 -0.38 -6.44
CA ALA A 258 -1.26 -0.82 -5.23
C ALA A 258 -2.79 -0.88 -5.39
N ALA A 259 -3.40 0.09 -6.09
CA ALA A 259 -4.83 0.07 -6.40
C ALA A 259 -5.20 -1.10 -7.33
N LEU A 260 -4.37 -1.39 -8.35
CA LEU A 260 -4.53 -2.54 -9.22
C LEU A 260 -4.26 -3.87 -8.49
N ALA A 261 -3.33 -3.90 -7.54
CA ALA A 261 -3.10 -5.06 -6.71
C ALA A 261 -4.37 -5.44 -5.94
N GLU A 262 -5.19 -4.47 -5.50
CA GLU A 262 -6.41 -4.75 -4.75
C GLU A 262 -7.63 -5.08 -5.61
N ARG A 263 -7.79 -4.45 -6.78
CA ARG A 263 -9.03 -4.53 -7.58
C ARG A 263 -8.81 -4.65 -9.09
N GLY A 264 -7.56 -4.67 -9.54
CA GLY A 264 -7.22 -4.91 -10.93
C GLY A 264 -7.67 -6.30 -11.40
N LYS A 265 -7.82 -6.41 -12.71
CA LYS A 265 -8.29 -7.61 -13.43
C LYS A 265 -7.19 -8.17 -14.33
N ALA A 266 -7.44 -9.33 -14.93
CA ALA A 266 -6.49 -9.98 -15.83
C ALA A 266 -6.00 -9.06 -16.97
N GLU A 267 -6.87 -8.18 -17.48
CA GLU A 267 -6.51 -7.24 -18.54
C GLU A 267 -5.45 -6.22 -18.10
N ASP A 268 -5.39 -5.92 -16.80
CA ASP A 268 -4.43 -4.97 -16.21
C ASP A 268 -3.02 -5.53 -16.11
N ILE A 269 -2.84 -6.85 -16.23
CA ILE A 269 -1.51 -7.47 -16.27
C ILE A 269 -0.68 -6.86 -17.40
N SER A 270 -1.28 -6.64 -18.57
CA SER A 270 -0.60 -6.02 -19.72
C SER A 270 -0.10 -4.59 -19.44
N ILE A 271 -0.69 -3.89 -18.48
CA ILE A 271 -0.28 -2.56 -18.03
C ILE A 271 0.92 -2.65 -17.09
N LEU A 272 0.95 -3.68 -16.25
CA LEU A 272 1.96 -3.90 -15.21
C LEU A 272 3.22 -4.61 -15.73
N THR A 273 3.09 -5.53 -16.68
CA THR A 273 4.22 -6.32 -17.21
C THR A 273 5.40 -5.46 -17.68
N PRO A 274 5.21 -4.35 -18.42
CA PRO A 274 6.33 -3.48 -18.81
C PRO A 274 7.09 -2.88 -17.61
N LEU A 275 6.40 -2.67 -16.48
CA LEU A 275 6.97 -2.08 -15.27
C LEU A 275 7.86 -3.06 -14.49
N LEU A 276 7.81 -4.37 -14.77
CA LEU A 276 8.70 -5.38 -14.16
C LEU A 276 10.17 -5.14 -14.50
N THR A 277 10.46 -4.51 -15.64
CA THR A 277 11.83 -4.12 -16.03
C THR A 277 12.26 -2.76 -15.47
N GLY A 278 11.42 -2.16 -14.62
CA GLY A 278 11.58 -0.81 -14.11
C GLY A 278 10.95 0.24 -15.03
N ALA A 279 10.32 1.25 -14.44
CA ALA A 279 9.78 2.39 -15.18
C ALA A 279 10.92 3.22 -15.82
N SER A 280 11.14 3.03 -17.12
CA SER A 280 12.24 3.67 -17.87
C SER A 280 12.29 5.20 -17.80
N GLN A 281 11.17 5.84 -17.49
CA GLN A 281 11.07 7.28 -17.29
C GLN A 281 11.66 7.76 -15.95
N LEU A 282 12.00 6.86 -15.03
CA LEU A 282 12.61 7.19 -13.74
C LEU A 282 14.14 7.15 -13.84
N GLU A 283 14.79 8.21 -13.35
CA GLU A 283 16.24 8.39 -13.44
C GLU A 283 17.01 7.45 -12.48
N ASN A 284 16.49 7.26 -11.27
CA ASN A 284 17.15 6.48 -10.22
C ASN A 284 16.87 4.99 -10.34
N GLU A 285 17.92 4.17 -10.29
CA GLU A 285 17.83 2.70 -10.26
C GLU A 285 17.01 2.17 -9.09
N SER A 286 17.18 2.76 -7.90
CA SER A 286 16.43 2.37 -6.71
C SER A 286 14.94 2.61 -6.88
N ASP A 287 14.56 3.72 -7.53
CA ASP A 287 13.16 4.02 -7.82
C ASP A 287 12.57 3.08 -8.87
N ARG A 288 13.36 2.71 -9.89
CA ARG A 288 12.97 1.70 -10.89
C ARG A 288 12.76 0.33 -10.25
N ALA A 289 13.63 -0.07 -9.32
CA ALA A 289 13.52 -1.33 -8.60
C ALA A 289 12.27 -1.38 -7.70
N ASP A 290 11.96 -0.27 -7.03
CA ASP A 290 10.75 -0.14 -6.20
C ASP A 290 9.47 -0.27 -7.04
N VAL A 291 9.44 0.37 -8.23
CA VAL A 291 8.33 0.21 -9.19
C VAL A 291 8.22 -1.22 -9.70
N ALA A 292 9.34 -1.87 -10.03
CA ALA A 292 9.33 -3.26 -10.46
C ALA A 292 8.77 -4.18 -9.37
N ALA A 293 9.14 -3.96 -8.11
CA ALA A 293 8.60 -4.71 -6.97
C ALA A 293 7.08 -4.50 -6.81
N ALA A 294 6.59 -3.27 -6.89
CA ALA A 294 5.16 -2.99 -6.79
C ALA A 294 4.36 -3.58 -7.97
N ALA A 295 4.91 -3.55 -9.18
CA ALA A 295 4.29 -4.18 -10.35
C ALA A 295 4.22 -5.70 -10.20
N ALA A 296 5.31 -6.33 -9.76
CA ALA A 296 5.35 -7.77 -9.47
C ALA A 296 4.30 -8.17 -8.43
N HIS A 297 4.21 -7.43 -7.33
CA HIS A 297 3.17 -7.64 -6.32
C HIS A 297 1.76 -7.53 -6.90
N ALA A 298 1.49 -6.48 -7.69
CA ALA A 298 0.18 -6.27 -8.28
C ALA A 298 -0.22 -7.40 -9.23
N ILE A 299 0.71 -7.89 -10.05
CA ILE A 299 0.49 -9.04 -10.95
C ILE A 299 0.18 -10.30 -10.14
N LEU A 300 0.94 -10.61 -9.09
CA LEU A 300 0.70 -11.76 -8.22
C LEU A 300 -0.69 -11.71 -7.56
N GLN A 301 -1.09 -10.55 -7.07
CA GLN A 301 -2.40 -10.35 -6.46
C GLN A 301 -3.55 -10.51 -7.48
N ILE A 302 -3.37 -10.02 -8.71
CA ILE A 302 -4.36 -10.20 -9.79
C ILE A 302 -4.46 -11.69 -10.13
N GLY A 303 -3.32 -12.38 -10.33
CA GLY A 303 -3.26 -13.79 -10.65
C GLY A 303 -4.01 -14.66 -9.64
N SER A 304 -3.74 -14.45 -8.34
CA SER A 304 -4.36 -15.24 -7.26
C SER A 304 -5.87 -15.08 -7.12
N ARG A 305 -6.48 -14.05 -7.73
CA ARG A 305 -7.94 -13.86 -7.79
C ARG A 305 -8.60 -14.46 -9.03
N THR A 306 -7.80 -14.77 -10.05
CA THR A 306 -8.29 -15.24 -11.36
C THR A 306 -8.20 -16.75 -11.53
N GLU A 307 -7.47 -17.42 -10.64
CA GLU A 307 -7.43 -18.89 -10.50
C GLU A 307 -8.65 -19.43 -9.75
#